data_AF-A0A060C721-F1
#
_entry.id   AF-A0A060C721-F1
#
_cell.length_a   1.000
_cell.length_b   1.000
_cell.length_c   1.000
_cell.angle_alpha   90.00
_cell.angle_beta   90.00
_cell.angle_gamma   90.00
#
_symmetry.space_group_name_H-M   'P 1'
#
loop_
_entity.id
_entity.type
_entity.pdbx_description
1 polymer ?
#
loop_
_entity_poly.entity_id
_entity_poly.type
_entity_poly.pdbx_seq_one_letter_code
_entity_poly.pdbx_strand_id
1 'polypeptide(L)'
;MVQQGRPDRPATEPASAPSAVADAQRAALLDARHGDPFAWLGPHRLGDATAVRVLLPGATAVEVLDEGGHRLAALPREAGSPLFAGPVPGLAEFAPYRLRVSWDDGHVGELEDPYRFPPLLGELDAWLLAEGTHQRPYQALGAHPCTCLGI
;
A
#
# COMPACT_ATOMS: atom_id res chain seq x y z
N MET A 1 -44.12 28.55 -36.80
CA MET A 1 -43.41 28.71 -35.51
C MET A 1 -43.05 27.32 -35.03
N VAL A 2 -41.86 26.85 -35.39
CA VAL A 2 -41.39 25.47 -35.15
C VAL A 2 -40.60 25.48 -33.84
N GLN A 3 -41.13 24.86 -32.78
CA GLN A 3 -40.33 24.50 -31.61
C GLN A 3 -40.07 22.99 -31.68
N GLN A 4 -38.84 22.64 -32.09
CA GLN A 4 -38.33 21.29 -32.05
C GLN A 4 -38.09 20.88 -30.60
N GLY A 5 -38.71 19.77 -30.18
CA GLY A 5 -38.41 19.10 -28.92
C GLY A 5 -36.98 18.59 -28.94
N ARG A 6 -36.22 19.02 -27.93
CA ARG A 6 -34.85 18.58 -27.63
C ARG A 6 -34.80 17.05 -27.48
N PRO A 7 -33.90 16.33 -28.15
CA PRO A 7 -33.77 14.89 -27.95
C PRO A 7 -33.27 14.60 -26.53
N ASP A 8 -33.92 13.64 -25.90
CA ASP A 8 -33.60 13.08 -24.60
C ASP A 8 -32.16 12.55 -24.64
N ARG A 9 -31.30 13.03 -23.73
CA ARG A 9 -29.93 12.50 -23.59
C ARG A 9 -30.07 11.08 -23.02
N PRO A 10 -29.34 10.08 -23.54
CA PRO A 10 -29.30 8.79 -22.88
C PRO A 10 -28.78 9.00 -21.45
N ALA A 11 -29.48 8.38 -20.51
CA ALA A 11 -29.14 8.37 -19.10
C ALA A 11 -27.67 7.95 -18.92
N THR A 12 -26.92 8.79 -18.23
CA THR A 12 -25.58 8.50 -17.74
C THR A 12 -25.59 7.16 -17.01
N GLU A 13 -24.83 6.20 -17.53
CA GLU A 13 -24.50 4.94 -16.85
C GLU A 13 -23.97 5.23 -15.42
N PRO A 14 -24.37 4.47 -14.40
CA PRO A 14 -23.87 4.71 -13.05
C PRO A 14 -22.39 4.35 -12.96
N ALA A 15 -21.65 5.18 -12.24
CA ALA A 15 -20.22 5.05 -11.97
C ALA A 15 -19.84 3.72 -11.30
N SER A 16 -19.25 2.77 -12.06
CA SER A 16 -18.74 1.48 -11.55
C SER A 16 -17.21 1.33 -11.64
N ALA A 17 -16.48 2.44 -11.79
CA ALA A 17 -15.04 2.42 -12.05
C ALA A 17 -14.10 2.17 -10.83
N PRO A 18 -14.38 2.63 -9.59
CA PRO A 18 -13.38 2.56 -8.52
C PRO A 18 -13.19 1.17 -7.90
N SER A 19 -14.25 0.34 -7.84
CA SER A 19 -14.16 -1.01 -7.28
C SER A 19 -13.45 -1.99 -8.21
N ALA A 20 -13.73 -1.92 -9.52
CA ALA A 20 -13.13 -2.82 -10.50
C ALA A 20 -11.60 -2.65 -10.61
N VAL A 21 -11.11 -1.41 -10.49
CA VAL A 21 -9.66 -1.13 -10.45
C VAL A 21 -9.06 -1.70 -9.17
N ALA A 22 -9.70 -1.50 -8.01
CA ALA A 22 -9.23 -2.08 -6.75
C ALA A 22 -9.19 -3.62 -6.79
N ASP A 23 -10.18 -4.25 -7.40
CA ASP A 23 -10.25 -5.70 -7.58
C ASP A 23 -9.10 -6.21 -8.48
N ALA A 24 -8.78 -5.49 -9.55
CA ALA A 24 -7.67 -5.83 -10.45
C ALA A 24 -6.30 -5.68 -9.77
N GLN A 25 -6.09 -4.61 -8.98
CA GLN A 25 -4.86 -4.41 -8.19
C GLN A 25 -4.70 -5.54 -7.17
N ARG A 26 -5.78 -5.87 -6.45
CA ARG A 26 -5.82 -6.98 -5.50
C ARG A 26 -5.48 -8.30 -6.17
N ALA A 27 -6.11 -8.64 -7.29
CA ALA A 27 -5.85 -9.88 -8.01
C ALA A 27 -4.38 -9.98 -8.44
N ALA A 28 -3.81 -8.89 -8.99
CA ALA A 28 -2.41 -8.85 -9.39
C ALA A 28 -1.43 -9.01 -8.21
N LEU A 29 -1.76 -8.48 -7.03
CA LEU A 29 -0.95 -8.67 -5.82
C LEU A 29 -1.00 -10.10 -5.29
N LEU A 30 -2.20 -10.69 -5.22
CA LEU A 30 -2.37 -12.07 -4.76
C LEU A 30 -1.67 -13.07 -5.69
N ASP A 31 -1.58 -12.73 -6.97
CA ASP A 31 -0.87 -13.53 -7.97
C ASP A 31 0.62 -13.17 -8.12
N ALA A 32 1.14 -12.24 -7.30
CA ALA A 32 2.52 -11.74 -7.38
C ALA A 32 2.94 -11.20 -8.77
N ARG A 33 2.00 -10.59 -9.50
CA ARG A 33 2.22 -9.96 -10.82
C ARG A 33 2.07 -8.44 -10.81
N HIS A 34 1.96 -7.83 -9.63
CA HIS A 34 1.82 -6.38 -9.50
C HIS A 34 3.14 -5.67 -9.83
N GLY A 35 3.12 -4.79 -10.83
CA GLY A 35 4.33 -4.10 -11.30
C GLY A 35 4.87 -3.06 -10.32
N ASP A 36 4.01 -2.50 -9.46
CA ASP A 36 4.39 -1.51 -8.45
C ASP A 36 3.58 -1.69 -7.15
N PRO A 37 3.97 -2.61 -6.26
CA PRO A 37 3.25 -2.83 -5.00
C PRO A 37 3.21 -1.60 -4.08
N PHE A 38 4.21 -0.71 -4.13
CA PHE A 38 4.28 0.50 -3.29
C PHE A 38 3.20 1.53 -3.67
N ALA A 39 2.76 1.53 -4.93
CA ALA A 39 1.64 2.37 -5.36
C ALA A 39 0.29 1.98 -4.72
N TRP A 40 0.20 0.84 -4.04
CA TRP A 40 -1.06 0.36 -3.46
C TRP A 40 -0.96 -0.07 -1.99
N LEU A 41 0.12 -0.77 -1.62
CA LEU A 41 0.42 -1.19 -0.25
C LEU A 41 1.09 -0.07 0.54
N GLY A 42 1.02 -0.16 1.86
CA GLY A 42 1.53 0.86 2.78
C GLY A 42 0.52 1.98 3.03
N PRO A 43 0.99 3.13 3.53
CA PRO A 43 0.17 4.29 3.83
C PRO A 43 -0.11 5.12 2.57
N HIS A 44 -1.39 5.41 2.30
CA HIS A 44 -1.83 6.22 1.17
C HIS A 44 -2.87 7.23 1.61
N ARG A 45 -2.76 8.48 1.13
CA ARG A 45 -3.76 9.50 1.46
C ARG A 45 -5.14 9.16 0.87
N LEU A 46 -6.17 9.24 1.69
CA LEU A 46 -7.58 9.04 1.34
C LEU A 46 -8.42 10.16 1.97
N GLY A 47 -8.62 11.25 1.21
CA GLY A 47 -9.26 12.45 1.74
C GLY A 47 -8.45 13.06 2.89
N ASP A 48 -9.08 13.21 4.04
CA ASP A 48 -8.47 13.74 5.27
C ASP A 48 -7.82 12.66 6.16
N ALA A 49 -7.85 11.40 5.73
CA ALA A 49 -7.25 10.27 6.46
C ALA A 49 -6.17 9.59 5.64
N THR A 50 -5.35 8.76 6.30
CA THR A 50 -4.41 7.86 5.64
C THR A 50 -4.99 6.46 5.64
N ALA A 51 -5.19 5.85 4.48
CA ALA A 51 -5.53 4.44 4.36
C ALA A 51 -4.25 3.61 4.41
N VAL A 52 -4.18 2.64 5.32
CA VAL A 52 -3.09 1.68 5.38
C VAL A 52 -3.57 0.37 4.78
N ARG A 53 -2.79 -0.19 3.84
CA ARG A 53 -3.07 -1.49 3.21
C ARG A 53 -1.88 -2.42 3.37
N VAL A 54 -2.12 -3.59 3.95
CA VAL A 54 -1.06 -4.57 4.24
C VAL A 54 -1.47 -5.96 3.79
N LEU A 55 -0.51 -6.70 3.23
CA LEU A 55 -0.66 -8.07 2.78
C LEU A 55 0.09 -8.99 3.76
N LEU A 56 -0.65 -9.67 4.63
CA LEU A 56 -0.09 -10.50 5.71
C LEU A 56 -0.72 -11.91 5.69
N PRO A 57 -0.17 -12.85 4.90
CA PRO A 57 -0.61 -14.24 4.89
C PRO A 57 -0.42 -14.91 6.26
N GLY A 58 -1.46 -15.55 6.80
CA GLY A 58 -1.43 -16.18 8.12
C GLY A 58 -1.84 -15.27 9.29
N ALA A 59 -2.00 -13.96 9.05
CA ALA A 59 -2.51 -13.05 10.07
C ALA A 59 -4.02 -13.24 10.28
N THR A 60 -4.45 -13.14 11.54
CA THR A 60 -5.86 -13.18 11.96
C THR A 60 -6.39 -11.79 12.28
N ALA A 61 -5.55 -10.90 12.80
CA ALA A 61 -5.89 -9.50 13.09
C ALA A 61 -4.66 -8.58 12.94
N VAL A 62 -4.91 -7.34 12.55
CA VAL A 62 -3.89 -6.31 12.40
C VAL A 62 -4.35 -5.00 13.02
N GLU A 63 -3.49 -4.40 13.83
CA GLU A 63 -3.68 -3.09 14.43
C GLU A 63 -2.53 -2.16 14.06
N VAL A 64 -2.83 -0.89 13.82
CA VAL A 64 -1.86 0.17 13.59
C VAL A 64 -1.59 0.89 14.91
N LEU A 65 -0.32 0.97 15.29
CA LEU A 65 0.16 1.64 16.50
C LEU A 65 0.96 2.89 16.13
N ASP A 66 0.88 3.94 16.94
CA ASP A 66 1.83 5.06 16.87
C ASP A 66 3.22 4.67 17.40
N GLU A 67 4.20 5.57 17.32
CA GLU A 67 5.54 5.36 17.90
C GLU A 67 5.53 5.08 19.41
N GLY A 68 4.52 5.58 20.12
CA GLY A 68 4.33 5.35 21.55
C GLY A 68 3.69 3.99 21.88
N GLY A 69 3.29 3.20 20.88
CA GLY A 69 2.60 1.92 21.04
C GLY A 69 1.09 2.05 21.29
N HIS A 70 0.52 3.25 21.16
CA HIS A 70 -0.93 3.44 21.27
C HIS A 70 -1.61 3.01 19.98
N ARG A 71 -2.73 2.30 20.14
CA ARG A 71 -3.55 1.86 19.02
C ARG A 71 -4.25 3.03 18.34
N LEU A 72 -3.94 3.24 17.07
CA LEU A 72 -4.61 4.22 16.20
C LEU A 72 -5.85 3.63 15.53
N ALA A 73 -5.75 2.42 14.99
CA ALA A 73 -6.86 1.73 14.31
C ALA A 73 -6.66 0.22 14.30
N ALA A 74 -7.74 -0.54 14.12
CA ALA A 74 -7.66 -1.93 13.64
C ALA A 74 -8.01 -1.96 12.15
N LEU A 75 -7.24 -2.72 11.38
CA LEU A 75 -7.47 -2.87 9.95
C LEU A 75 -8.43 -4.04 9.72
N PRO A 76 -9.61 -3.81 9.12
CA PRO A 76 -10.50 -4.91 8.78
C PRO A 76 -9.83 -5.79 7.72
N ARG A 77 -9.97 -7.10 7.92
CA ARG A 77 -9.55 -8.09 6.93
C ARG A 77 -10.52 -8.07 5.76
N GLU A 78 -9.98 -8.01 4.55
CA GLU A 78 -10.80 -8.19 3.37
C GLU A 78 -11.23 -9.65 3.21
N ALA A 79 -12.51 -9.85 2.88
CA ALA A 79 -13.08 -11.19 2.82
C ALA A 79 -12.32 -12.07 1.81
N GLY A 80 -11.92 -13.27 2.28
CA GLY A 80 -11.27 -14.27 1.43
C GLY A 80 -9.86 -13.92 0.97
N SER A 81 -9.18 -12.92 1.55
CA SER A 81 -7.77 -12.61 1.25
C SER A 81 -6.92 -12.49 2.51
N PRO A 82 -5.59 -12.54 2.36
CA PRO A 82 -4.64 -12.12 3.40
C PRO A 82 -4.44 -10.59 3.45
N LEU A 83 -5.36 -9.81 2.89
CA LEU A 83 -5.25 -8.34 2.85
C LEU A 83 -6.03 -7.71 4.01
N PHE A 84 -5.42 -6.69 4.62
CA PHE A 84 -6.04 -5.85 5.63
C PHE A 84 -5.94 -4.40 5.19
N ALA A 85 -7.05 -3.67 5.20
CA ALA A 85 -7.10 -2.32 4.66
C ALA A 85 -8.10 -1.46 5.41
N GLY A 86 -7.72 -0.24 5.78
CA GLY A 86 -8.64 0.68 6.44
C GLY A 86 -8.08 2.08 6.63
N PRO A 87 -8.94 3.08 6.85
CA PRO A 87 -8.51 4.41 7.23
C PRO A 87 -7.93 4.41 8.66
N VAL A 88 -6.84 5.14 8.85
CA VAL A 88 -6.19 5.39 10.14
C VAL A 88 -6.24 6.88 10.42
N PRO A 89 -7.26 7.36 11.16
CA PRO A 89 -7.37 8.77 11.50
C PRO A 89 -6.17 9.25 12.32
N GLY A 90 -5.68 10.46 12.02
CA GLY A 90 -4.55 11.05 12.74
C GLY A 90 -3.16 10.53 12.34
N LEU A 91 -3.08 9.49 11.51
CA LEU A 91 -1.82 9.06 10.90
C LEU A 91 -1.49 9.98 9.72
N ALA A 92 -0.38 10.71 9.81
CA ALA A 92 0.15 11.41 8.65
C ALA A 92 0.82 10.41 7.69
N GLU A 93 0.76 10.69 6.39
CA GLU A 93 1.20 9.79 5.31
C GLU A 93 2.65 9.28 5.45
N PHE A 94 3.55 10.09 6.01
CA PHE A 94 4.96 9.74 6.24
C PHE A 94 5.30 9.57 7.73
N ALA A 95 4.29 9.52 8.60
CA ALA A 95 4.54 9.31 10.01
C ALA A 95 4.98 7.87 10.27
N PRO A 96 5.96 7.66 11.17
CA PRO A 96 6.30 6.33 11.65
C PRO A 96 5.11 5.71 12.40
N TYR A 97 4.85 4.44 12.12
CA TYR A 97 3.86 3.61 12.80
C TYR A 97 4.32 2.16 12.80
N ARG A 98 3.75 1.36 13.70
CA ARG A 98 4.00 -0.09 13.77
C ARG A 98 2.71 -0.87 13.54
N LEU A 99 2.87 -2.11 13.10
CA LEU A 99 1.79 -3.06 12.96
C LEU A 99 1.86 -4.04 14.13
N ARG A 100 0.80 -4.14 14.92
CA ARG A 100 0.59 -5.27 15.83
C ARG A 100 -0.21 -6.34 15.09
N VAL A 101 0.40 -7.50 14.90
CA VAL A 101 -0.18 -8.59 14.11
C VAL A 101 -0.41 -9.77 15.02
N SER A 102 -1.65 -10.27 15.01
CA SER A 102 -2.02 -11.55 15.61
C SER A 102 -1.98 -12.61 14.52
N TRP A 103 -1.29 -13.71 14.78
CA TRP A 103 -1.12 -14.83 13.85
C TRP A 103 -2.06 -15.99 14.19
N ASP A 104 -2.22 -16.94 13.28
CA ASP A 104 -3.09 -18.11 13.45
C ASP A 104 -2.56 -19.15 14.44
N ASP A 105 -1.25 -19.15 14.68
CA ASP A 105 -0.56 -19.95 15.71
C ASP A 105 -0.71 -19.37 17.13
N GLY A 106 -1.40 -18.23 17.27
CA GLY A 106 -1.61 -17.52 18.53
C GLY A 106 -0.48 -16.57 18.92
N HIS A 107 0.58 -16.45 18.11
CA HIS A 107 1.62 -15.46 18.34
C HIS A 107 1.09 -14.04 18.07
N VAL A 108 1.59 -13.07 18.83
CA VAL A 108 1.36 -11.65 18.60
C VAL A 108 2.72 -10.96 18.51
N GLY A 109 2.96 -10.30 17.38
CA GLY A 109 4.21 -9.59 17.11
C GLY A 109 3.96 -8.14 16.72
N GLU A 110 4.94 -7.29 17.01
CA GLU A 110 5.00 -5.92 16.48
C GLU A 110 6.08 -5.84 15.40
N LEU A 111 5.73 -5.28 14.25
CA LEU A 111 6.63 -5.17 13.10
C LEU A 111 6.44 -3.84 12.35
N GLU A 112 7.48 -3.43 11.64
CA GLU A 112 7.43 -2.27 10.75
C GLU A 112 6.76 -2.64 9.43
N ASP A 113 5.97 -1.73 8.85
CA ASP A 113 5.40 -1.94 7.52
C ASP A 113 6.50 -1.84 6.45
N PRO A 114 6.80 -2.91 5.68
CA PRO A 114 7.84 -2.86 4.66
C PRO A 114 7.52 -1.87 3.53
N TYR A 115 6.25 -1.57 3.28
CA TYR A 115 5.81 -0.67 2.22
C TYR A 115 5.74 0.80 2.64
N ARG A 116 6.09 1.14 3.89
CA ARG A 116 6.23 2.55 4.33
C ARG A 116 7.59 3.16 3.95
N PHE A 117 8.60 2.32 3.69
CA PHE A 117 9.96 2.79 3.46
C PHE A 117 10.11 3.34 2.02
N PRO A 118 10.88 4.42 1.84
CA PRO A 118 11.13 4.96 0.51
C PRO A 118 12.01 4.00 -0.31
N PRO A 119 12.08 4.20 -1.65
CA PRO A 119 13.03 3.51 -2.50
C PRO A 119 14.47 3.62 -1.95
N LEU A 120 15.15 2.48 -1.83
CA LEU A 120 16.51 2.41 -1.29
C LEU A 120 17.58 2.60 -2.37
N LEU A 121 17.25 2.31 -3.63
CA LEU A 121 18.17 2.50 -4.75
C LEU A 121 18.22 3.97 -5.13
N GLY A 122 19.40 4.58 -5.00
CA GLY A 122 19.60 5.99 -5.35
C GLY A 122 19.46 6.24 -6.85
N GLU A 123 19.07 7.46 -7.23
CA GLU A 123 18.86 7.81 -8.63
C GLU A 123 20.13 7.67 -9.49
N LEU A 124 21.30 8.00 -8.93
CA LEU A 124 22.57 7.83 -9.63
C LEU A 124 22.88 6.36 -9.92
N ASP A 125 22.66 5.47 -8.95
CA ASP A 125 22.88 4.03 -9.12
C ASP A 125 21.90 3.47 -10.16
N ALA A 126 20.62 3.85 -10.08
CA ALA A 126 19.61 3.48 -11.06
C ALA A 126 19.98 3.94 -12.48
N TRP A 127 20.47 5.17 -12.61
CA TRP A 127 20.92 5.72 -13.90
C TRP A 127 22.14 4.97 -14.46
N LEU A 128 23.19 4.76 -13.66
CA LEU A 128 24.39 4.02 -14.06
C LEU A 128 24.08 2.56 -14.42
N LEU A 129 23.11 1.94 -13.73
CA LEU A 129 22.63 0.60 -14.05
C LEU A 129 21.89 0.57 -15.39
N ALA A 130 21.04 1.57 -15.67
CA ALA A 130 20.33 1.68 -16.93
C ALA A 130 21.26 1.92 -18.13
N GLU A 131 22.34 2.69 -17.93
CA GLU A 131 23.37 2.93 -18.95
C GLU A 131 24.33 1.74 -19.12
N GLY A 132 24.42 0.85 -18.11
CA GLY A 132 25.36 -0.27 -18.09
C GLY A 132 26.80 0.14 -17.73
N THR A 133 27.00 1.33 -17.16
CA THR A 133 28.30 1.91 -16.80
C THR A 133 28.62 1.78 -15.31
N HIS A 134 27.70 1.22 -14.52
CA HIS A 134 27.91 1.01 -13.10
C HIS A 134 29.07 0.04 -12.83
N GLN A 135 30.20 0.55 -12.32
CA GLN A 135 31.41 -0.28 -12.11
C GLN A 135 31.35 -1.18 -10.87
N ARG A 136 30.50 -0.83 -9.89
CA ARG A 136 30.34 -1.59 -8.63
C ARG A 136 28.89 -1.94 -8.32
N PRO A 137 28.15 -2.58 -9.24
CA PRO A 137 26.71 -2.80 -9.09
C PRO A 137 26.39 -3.67 -7.86
N TYR A 138 27.33 -4.50 -7.42
CA TYR A 138 27.22 -5.32 -6.21
C TYR A 138 27.17 -4.52 -4.89
N GLN A 139 27.49 -3.22 -4.89
CA GLN A 139 27.34 -2.35 -3.71
C GLN A 139 25.91 -1.82 -3.57
N ALA A 140 25.14 -1.80 -4.66
CA ALA A 140 23.76 -1.32 -4.70
C ALA A 140 22.75 -2.48 -4.84
N LEU A 141 23.08 -3.49 -5.63
CA LEU A 141 22.26 -4.68 -5.85
C LEU A 141 22.58 -5.78 -4.85
N GLY A 142 21.56 -6.58 -4.51
CA GLY A 142 21.66 -7.68 -3.55
C GLY A 142 21.09 -7.31 -2.18
N ALA A 143 21.48 -8.07 -1.15
CA ALA A 143 21.06 -7.85 0.23
C ALA A 143 22.17 -7.14 1.01
N HIS A 144 21.90 -5.93 1.46
CA HIS A 144 22.83 -5.11 2.23
C HIS A 144 22.17 -4.67 3.54
N PRO A 145 22.78 -4.94 4.71
CA PRO A 145 22.29 -4.34 5.94
C PRO A 145 22.47 -2.82 5.86
N CYS A 146 21.40 -2.08 6.17
CA CYS A 146 21.40 -0.62 6.16
C CYS A 146 20.54 -0.10 7.30
N THR A 147 20.71 1.19 7.63
CA THR A 147 19.77 1.91 8.47
C THR A 147 18.85 2.74 7.58
N CYS A 148 17.54 2.54 7.68
CA CYS A 148 16.55 3.32 6.92
C CYS A 148 15.51 3.92 7.87
N LEU A 149 15.35 5.25 7.80
CA LEU A 149 14.48 6.01 8.72
C LEU A 149 14.76 5.70 10.22
N GLY A 150 16.01 5.40 10.57
CA GLY A 150 16.42 5.11 11.95
C GLY A 150 16.22 3.67 12.43
N ILE A 151 15.76 2.76 11.57
CA ILE A 151 15.64 1.32 11.82
C ILE A 151 16.79 0.56 11.16
#